data_AF-A0A2A2PS40-F1
#
_entry.id   AF-A0A2A2PS40-F1
#
_cell.length_a   1.000
_cell.length_b   1.000
_cell.length_c   1.000
_cell.angle_alpha   90.00
_cell.angle_beta   90.00
_cell.angle_gamma   90.00
#
_symmetry.space_group_name_H-M   'P 1'
#
loop_
_entity.id
_entity.type
_entity.pdbx_description
1 polymer ?
#
loop_
_entity_poly.entity_id
_entity_poly.type
_entity_poly.pdbx_seq_one_letter_code
_entity_poly.pdbx_strand_id
1 'polypeptide(L)'
;MTYSNPHSPVWGNAAHTIVNLSVTFDWLSEEVGFTASPDDVEEYGRELHARAIAGDFGEIAEYVQPPLSIGQLGTIEDAWRTEEMDFIANQLIAMEDSAPDALPGTEQQWRAYRTLIRGWKEGADHFPDQTFRPVRPA
;
A
#
# COMPACT_ATOMS: atom_id res chain seq x y z
N MET A 1 3.54 30.58 -20.33
CA MET A 1 2.92 29.26 -20.59
C MET A 1 1.44 29.41 -20.34
N THR A 2 0.59 29.02 -21.30
CA THR A 2 -0.87 29.04 -21.10
C THR A 2 -1.42 27.64 -21.00
N TYR A 3 -2.48 27.49 -20.21
CA TYR A 3 -3.23 26.25 -20.08
C TYR A 3 -4.71 26.53 -20.32
N SER A 4 -5.46 25.47 -20.60
CA SER A 4 -6.90 25.53 -20.83
C SER A 4 -7.58 24.30 -20.24
N ASN A 5 -8.89 24.41 -20.03
CA ASN A 5 -9.75 23.35 -19.53
C ASN A 5 -9.25 22.67 -18.22
N PRO A 6 -8.86 23.39 -17.16
CA PRO A 6 -8.61 22.76 -15.86
C PRO A 6 -9.91 22.23 -15.24
N HIS A 7 -9.96 20.94 -14.88
CA HIS A 7 -11.12 20.34 -14.23
C HIS A 7 -10.77 19.04 -13.48
N SER A 8 -11.81 18.40 -12.92
CA SER A 8 -11.72 17.17 -12.13
C SER A 8 -10.71 17.25 -10.98
N PRO A 9 -10.78 18.28 -10.11
CA PRO A 9 -9.86 18.40 -8.99
C PRO A 9 -9.99 17.23 -8.03
N VAL A 10 -8.85 16.65 -7.64
CA VAL A 10 -8.74 15.62 -6.61
C VAL A 10 -7.56 15.96 -5.71
N TRP A 11 -7.69 15.82 -4.40
CA TRP A 11 -6.53 15.91 -3.50
C TRP A 11 -5.50 14.86 -3.88
N GLY A 12 -4.25 15.28 -4.10
CA GLY A 12 -3.17 14.37 -4.51
C GLY A 12 -2.51 13.64 -3.33
N ASN A 13 -2.83 14.02 -2.09
CA ASN A 13 -2.39 13.33 -0.89
C ASN A 13 -3.39 13.50 0.27
N ALA A 14 -3.26 12.67 1.30
CA ALA A 14 -4.11 12.70 2.49
C ALA A 14 -3.93 13.97 3.36
N ALA A 15 -2.82 14.69 3.17
CA ALA A 15 -2.55 15.94 3.90
C ALA A 15 -3.22 17.17 3.25
N HIS A 16 -3.90 16.97 2.11
CA HIS A 16 -4.56 18.03 1.35
C HIS A 16 -3.61 19.21 1.01
N THR A 17 -2.39 18.89 0.57
CA THR A 17 -1.38 19.93 0.25
C THR A 17 -1.11 20.12 -1.24
N ILE A 18 -1.59 19.20 -2.09
CA ILE A 18 -1.44 19.23 -3.54
C ILE A 18 -2.73 18.79 -4.21
N VAL A 19 -3.01 19.29 -5.41
CA VAL A 19 -4.25 19.01 -6.15
C VAL A 19 -3.90 18.44 -7.52
N ASN A 20 -4.46 17.28 -7.84
CA ASN A 20 -4.41 16.70 -9.18
C ASN A 20 -5.58 17.24 -10.02
N LEU A 21 -5.29 17.63 -11.26
CA LEU A 21 -6.25 18.18 -12.21
C LEU A 21 -6.02 17.57 -13.60
N SER A 22 -7.08 17.47 -14.40
CA SER A 22 -6.97 17.36 -15.86
C SER A 22 -6.73 18.74 -16.44
N VAL A 23 -5.68 18.92 -17.25
CA VAL A 23 -5.31 20.22 -17.84
C VAL A 23 -4.74 20.02 -19.25
N THR A 24 -5.07 20.92 -20.18
CA THR A 24 -4.44 20.99 -21.51
C THR A 24 -3.48 22.18 -21.57
N PHE A 25 -2.19 21.92 -21.76
CA PHE A 25 -1.18 22.95 -21.94
C PHE A 25 -1.00 23.31 -23.41
N ASP A 26 -0.71 24.56 -23.74
CA ASP A 26 -0.57 25.05 -25.13
C ASP A 26 0.46 24.30 -26.00
N TRP A 27 1.50 23.75 -25.37
CA TRP A 27 2.55 22.96 -26.00
C TRP A 27 2.23 21.46 -26.12
N LEU A 28 1.13 21.00 -25.52
CA LEU A 28 0.63 19.63 -25.58
C LEU A 28 -0.66 19.57 -26.41
N SER A 29 -0.76 18.57 -27.29
CA SER A 29 -1.98 18.32 -28.06
C SER A 29 -3.04 17.53 -27.30
N GLU A 30 -2.67 16.98 -26.15
CA GLU A 30 -3.51 16.10 -25.34
C GLU A 30 -3.69 16.68 -23.94
N GLU A 31 -4.86 16.44 -23.37
CA GLU A 31 -5.12 16.71 -21.96
C GLU A 31 -4.28 15.74 -21.11
N VAL A 32 -3.63 16.27 -20.09
CA VAL A 32 -2.77 15.50 -19.19
C VAL A 32 -3.19 15.69 -17.74
N GLY A 33 -2.90 14.69 -16.92
CA GLY A 33 -2.94 14.84 -15.48
C GLY A 33 -1.79 15.74 -15.02
N PHE A 34 -2.11 16.75 -14.22
CA PHE A 34 -1.14 17.68 -13.65
C PHE A 34 -1.32 17.76 -12.13
N THR A 35 -0.22 17.68 -11.39
CA THR A 35 -0.21 17.83 -9.93
C THR A 35 0.21 19.26 -9.57
N ALA A 36 -0.76 20.09 -9.21
CA ALA A 36 -0.54 21.46 -8.79
C ALA A 36 -0.18 21.55 -7.30
N SER A 37 0.79 22.40 -6.98
CA SER A 37 1.32 22.59 -5.62
C SER A 37 1.49 24.09 -5.32
N PRO A 38 1.32 24.53 -4.05
CA PRO A 38 1.67 25.90 -3.67
C PRO A 38 3.18 26.18 -3.83
N ASP A 39 4.01 25.14 -3.81
CA ASP A 39 5.47 25.20 -3.97
C ASP A 39 5.94 24.75 -5.36
N ASP A 40 5.05 24.73 -6.36
CA ASP A 40 5.40 24.36 -7.73
C ASP A 40 6.52 25.29 -8.25
N VAL A 41 7.48 24.74 -9.00
CA VAL A 41 8.57 25.54 -9.60
C VAL A 41 8.03 26.43 -10.72
N GLU A 42 7.00 25.98 -11.41
CA GLU A 42 6.34 26.70 -12.48
C GLU A 42 5.23 27.61 -11.92
N GLU A 43 5.15 28.84 -12.42
CA GLU A 43 4.16 29.83 -11.96
C GLU A 43 2.71 29.37 -12.15
N TYR A 44 2.43 28.75 -13.29
CA TYR A 44 1.10 28.23 -13.60
C TYR A 44 0.69 27.08 -12.67
N GLY A 45 1.64 26.32 -12.10
CA GLY A 45 1.33 25.27 -11.13
C GLY A 45 0.84 25.85 -9.80
N ARG A 46 1.49 26.92 -9.31
CA ARG A 46 1.04 27.64 -8.10
C ARG A 46 -0.31 28.33 -8.31
N GLU A 47 -0.50 28.92 -9.50
CA GLU A 47 -1.78 29.55 -9.88
C GLU A 47 -2.91 28.52 -9.93
N LEU A 48 -2.71 27.38 -10.63
CA LEU A 48 -3.69 26.29 -10.71
C LEU A 48 -4.06 25.77 -9.33
N HIS A 49 -3.08 25.60 -8.44
CA HIS A 49 -3.33 25.22 -7.06
C HIS A 49 -4.22 26.25 -6.34
N ALA A 50 -3.85 27.53 -6.35
CA ALA A 50 -4.64 28.58 -5.69
C ALA A 50 -6.09 28.67 -6.21
N ARG A 51 -6.27 28.52 -7.52
CA ARG A 51 -7.59 28.52 -8.18
C ARG A 51 -8.43 27.29 -7.82
N ALA A 52 -7.81 26.11 -7.74
CA ALA A 52 -8.49 24.91 -7.27
C ALA A 52 -8.96 25.08 -5.81
N ILE A 53 -8.11 25.62 -4.93
CA ILE A 53 -8.46 25.92 -3.53
C ILE A 53 -9.59 26.95 -3.43
N ALA A 54 -9.62 27.93 -4.34
CA ALA A 54 -10.71 28.91 -4.43
C ALA A 54 -12.03 28.31 -4.97
N GLY A 55 -12.02 27.08 -5.47
CA GLY A 55 -13.19 26.39 -6.01
C GLY A 55 -13.49 26.68 -7.49
N ASP A 56 -12.57 27.32 -8.22
CA ASP A 56 -12.76 27.70 -9.63
C ASP A 56 -13.03 26.49 -10.54
N PHE A 57 -12.60 25.29 -10.13
CA PHE A 57 -12.70 24.04 -10.88
C PHE A 57 -13.70 23.04 -10.27
N GLY A 58 -14.55 23.52 -9.36
CA GLY A 58 -15.47 22.70 -8.59
C GLY A 58 -14.90 22.23 -7.26
N GLU A 59 -15.66 21.37 -6.58
CA GLU A 59 -15.26 20.75 -5.31
C GLU A 59 -14.10 19.77 -5.55
N ILE A 60 -13.04 19.89 -4.75
CA ILE A 60 -11.89 18.99 -4.80
C ILE A 60 -12.30 17.65 -4.19
N ALA A 61 -12.31 16.59 -5.01
CA ALA A 61 -12.61 15.25 -4.53
C ALA A 61 -11.54 14.74 -3.57
N GLU A 62 -11.94 13.86 -2.65
CA GLU A 62 -11.04 13.28 -1.65
C GLU A 62 -9.93 12.41 -2.26
N TYR A 63 -8.76 12.43 -1.60
CA TYR A 63 -7.63 11.61 -1.98
C TYR A 63 -7.96 10.13 -1.82
N VAL A 64 -7.68 9.33 -2.86
CA VAL A 64 -7.75 7.88 -2.82
C VAL A 64 -6.32 7.33 -2.83
N GLN A 65 -5.93 6.71 -1.72
CA GLN A 65 -4.63 6.02 -1.63
C GLN A 65 -4.58 4.89 -2.66
N PRO A 66 -3.54 4.82 -3.51
CA PRO A 66 -3.40 3.71 -4.44
C PRO A 66 -3.24 2.40 -3.67
N PRO A 67 -3.70 1.27 -4.24
CA PRO A 67 -3.45 -0.04 -3.65
C PRO A 67 -1.94 -0.27 -3.52
N LEU A 68 -1.55 -1.06 -2.52
CA LEU A 68 -0.17 -1.46 -2.34
C LEU A 68 0.34 -2.21 -3.59
N SER A 69 1.55 -1.88 -4.01
CA SER A 69 2.23 -2.63 -5.07
C SER A 69 2.55 -4.06 -4.60
N ILE A 70 2.76 -4.96 -5.56
CA ILE A 70 3.18 -6.35 -5.27
C ILE A 70 4.45 -6.39 -4.42
N GLY A 71 5.42 -5.49 -4.67
CA GLY A 71 6.64 -5.41 -3.85
C GLY A 71 6.39 -4.97 -2.41
N GLN A 72 5.47 -4.02 -2.19
CA GLN A 72 5.06 -3.61 -0.84
C GLN A 72 4.32 -4.73 -0.11
N LEU A 73 3.41 -5.43 -0.80
CA LEU A 73 2.73 -6.60 -0.25
C LEU A 73 3.73 -7.71 0.10
N GLY A 74 4.70 -7.99 -0.77
CA GLY A 74 5.77 -8.96 -0.50
C GLY A 74 6.59 -8.60 0.74
N THR A 75 6.88 -7.31 0.95
CA THR A 75 7.58 -6.84 2.17
C THR A 75 6.75 -7.08 3.43
N ILE A 76 5.43 -6.89 3.36
CA ILE A 76 4.51 -7.20 4.46
C ILE A 76 4.50 -8.70 4.77
N GLU A 77 4.45 -9.55 3.74
CA GLU A 77 4.49 -11.00 3.91
C GLU A 77 5.83 -11.50 4.45
N ASP A 78 6.95 -10.88 4.06
CA ASP A 78 8.28 -11.21 4.58
C ASP A 78 8.41 -10.88 6.08
N ALA A 79 7.85 -9.74 6.49
CA ALA A 79 7.79 -9.35 7.90
C ALA A 79 6.92 -10.34 8.69
N TRP A 80 5.70 -10.61 8.20
CA TRP A 80 4.80 -11.59 8.81
C TRP A 80 5.45 -12.98 8.92
N ARG A 81 6.09 -13.47 7.85
CA ARG A 81 6.79 -14.76 7.85
C ARG A 81 7.87 -14.81 8.94
N THR A 82 8.60 -13.72 9.15
CA THR A 82 9.67 -13.65 10.16
C THR A 82 9.07 -13.76 11.56
N GLU A 83 8.05 -12.96 11.87
CA GLU A 83 7.34 -13.02 13.14
C GLU A 83 6.70 -14.40 13.39
N GLU A 84 6.13 -14.99 12.34
CA GLU A 84 5.48 -16.30 12.40
C GLU A 84 6.51 -17.43 12.64
N MET A 85 7.71 -17.33 12.05
CA MET A 85 8.79 -18.29 12.30
C MET A 85 9.27 -18.25 13.76
N ASP A 86 9.39 -17.06 14.34
CA ASP A 86 9.74 -16.88 15.75
C ASP A 86 8.64 -17.41 16.68
N PHE A 87 7.38 -17.14 16.33
CA PHE A 87 6.22 -17.68 17.04
C PHE A 87 6.25 -19.22 17.08
N ILE A 88 6.47 -19.86 15.92
CA ILE A 88 6.53 -21.33 15.83
C ILE A 88 7.70 -21.90 16.63
N ALA A 89 8.85 -21.22 16.66
CA ALA A 89 10.00 -21.64 17.46
C ALA A 89 9.66 -21.65 18.96
N ASN A 90 9.04 -20.58 19.46
CA ASN A 90 8.59 -20.51 20.85
C ASN A 90 7.53 -21.56 21.18
N GLN A 91 6.57 -21.78 20.29
CA GLN A 91 5.54 -22.80 20.47
C GLN A 91 6.14 -24.21 20.57
N LEU A 92 7.14 -24.55 19.74
CA LEU A 92 7.80 -25.86 19.82
C LEU A 92 8.55 -26.06 21.14
N ILE A 93 9.19 -25.01 21.67
CA ILE A 93 9.84 -25.03 22.99
C ILE A 93 8.80 -25.21 24.10
N ALA A 94 7.68 -24.47 24.06
CA ALA A 94 6.60 -24.59 25.02
C ALA A 94 6.03 -26.03 25.07
N MET A 95 5.90 -26.68 23.91
CA MET A 95 5.48 -28.08 23.85
C MET A 95 6.52 -29.04 24.42
N GLU A 96 7.82 -28.81 24.19
CA GLU A 96 8.92 -29.59 24.77
C GLU A 96 8.94 -29.51 26.30
N ASP A 97 8.73 -28.30 26.84
CA ASP A 97 8.68 -28.04 28.28
C ASP A 97 7.34 -28.44 28.93
N SER A 98 6.38 -28.94 28.15
CA SER A 98 4.99 -29.20 28.59
C SER A 98 4.36 -27.97 29.28
N ALA A 99 4.64 -26.79 28.74
CA ALA A 99 4.16 -25.53 29.27
C ALA A 99 2.63 -25.43 29.18
N PRO A 100 1.95 -24.87 30.20
CA PRO A 100 0.50 -24.82 30.27
C PRO A 100 -0.13 -23.88 29.22
N ASP A 101 0.66 -22.99 28.63
CA ASP A 101 0.27 -22.04 27.59
C ASP A 101 0.61 -22.52 26.17
N ALA A 102 1.16 -23.73 26.02
CA ALA A 102 1.36 -24.33 24.71
C ALA A 102 0.02 -24.45 23.96
N LEU A 103 -0.03 -23.92 22.74
CA LEU A 103 -1.22 -23.99 21.92
C LEU A 103 -1.55 -25.43 21.48
N PRO A 104 -2.83 -25.72 21.14
CA PRO A 104 -3.25 -26.98 20.55
C PRO A 104 -2.47 -27.40 19.29
N GLY A 105 -2.65 -28.67 18.93
CA GLY A 105 -1.91 -29.33 17.85
C GLY A 105 -0.74 -30.18 18.35
N THR A 106 -0.18 -30.97 17.44
CA THR A 106 0.98 -31.85 17.69
C THR A 106 2.26 -31.19 17.21
N GLU A 107 3.39 -31.58 17.80
CA GLU A 107 4.71 -31.10 17.37
C GLU A 107 4.97 -31.36 15.87
N GLN A 108 4.49 -32.49 15.35
CA GLN A 108 4.58 -32.81 13.93
C GLN A 108 3.78 -31.83 13.06
N GLN A 109 2.56 -31.44 13.48
CA GLN A 109 1.76 -30.44 12.76
C GLN A 109 2.44 -29.06 12.77
N TRP A 110 3.02 -28.65 13.90
CA TRP A 110 3.76 -27.39 14.00
C TRP A 110 5.04 -27.38 13.14
N ARG A 111 5.77 -28.51 13.06
CA ARG A 111 6.93 -28.65 12.16
C ARG A 111 6.54 -28.63 10.68
N ALA A 112 5.41 -29.24 10.32
CA ALA A 112 4.86 -29.18 8.96
C ALA A 112 4.47 -27.74 8.60
N TYR A 113 3.78 -27.05 9.51
CA TYR A 113 3.41 -25.65 9.36
C TYR A 113 4.63 -24.74 9.14
N ARG A 114 5.70 -24.92 9.94
CA ARG A 114 6.97 -24.20 9.77
C ARG A 114 7.57 -24.35 8.37
N THR A 115 7.41 -25.51 7.75
CA THR A 115 7.92 -25.78 6.40
C THR A 115 7.12 -24.99 5.36
N LEU A 116 5.80 -24.90 5.51
CA LEU A 116 4.94 -24.08 4.67
C LEU A 116 5.30 -22.59 4.79
N ILE A 117 5.46 -22.10 6.03
CA ILE A 117 5.82 -20.70 6.29
C ILE A 117 7.17 -20.34 5.68
N ARG A 118 8.18 -21.21 5.80
CA ARG A 118 9.49 -21.01 5.15
C ARG A 118 9.38 -20.93 3.62
N GLY A 119 8.43 -21.65 3.04
CA GLY A 119 8.13 -21.65 1.61
C GLY A 119 7.32 -20.43 1.15
N TRP A 120 6.65 -19.71 2.04
CA TRP A 120 5.81 -18.55 1.71
C TRP A 120 6.67 -17.31 1.42
N LYS A 121 7.07 -17.14 0.16
CA LYS A 121 7.93 -16.05 -0.32
C LYS A 121 7.76 -15.84 -1.82
N GLU A 122 8.44 -14.83 -2.37
CA GLU A 122 8.46 -14.58 -3.80
C GLU A 122 8.78 -15.85 -4.61
N GLY A 123 7.95 -16.12 -5.61
CA GLY A 123 8.00 -17.34 -6.44
C GLY A 123 7.17 -18.52 -5.92
N ALA A 124 6.59 -18.43 -4.71
CA ALA A 124 5.61 -19.39 -4.25
C ALA A 124 4.22 -19.13 -4.84
N ASP A 125 3.43 -20.19 -5.03
CA ASP A 125 2.06 -20.09 -5.52
C ASP A 125 1.23 -19.17 -4.61
N HIS A 126 0.46 -18.27 -5.23
CA HIS A 126 -0.40 -17.27 -4.57
C HIS A 126 0.31 -16.20 -3.72
N PHE A 127 1.65 -16.19 -3.61
CA PHE A 127 2.34 -15.10 -2.95
C PHE A 127 2.16 -13.77 -3.73
N PRO A 128 1.92 -12.62 -3.07
CA PRO A 128 1.83 -12.35 -1.63
C PRO A 128 0.39 -12.25 -1.07
N ASP A 129 -0.57 -12.98 -1.63
CA ASP A 129 -1.99 -12.88 -1.23
C ASP A 129 -2.23 -13.47 0.17
N GLN A 130 -2.63 -12.59 1.10
CA GLN A 130 -2.86 -12.93 2.50
C GLN A 130 -3.94 -14.00 2.70
N THR A 131 -4.89 -14.11 1.79
CA THR A 131 -5.98 -15.10 1.87
C THR A 131 -5.48 -16.54 1.67
N PHE A 132 -4.27 -16.70 1.13
CA PHE A 132 -3.61 -18.00 0.90
C PHE A 132 -2.49 -18.27 1.92
N ARG A 133 -2.35 -17.45 2.95
CA ARG A 133 -1.37 -17.70 4.02
C ARG A 133 -1.57 -19.11 4.61
N PRO A 134 -0.48 -19.84 4.85
CA PRO A 134 -0.56 -21.07 5.63
C PRO A 134 -1.22 -20.82 6.99
N VAL A 135 -2.07 -21.75 7.42
CA VAL A 135 -2.84 -21.63 8.67
C VAL A 135 -2.21 -22.47 9.79
N ARG A 136 -2.17 -21.90 11.01
CA ARG A 136 -1.68 -22.60 12.21
C ARG A 136 -2.49 -23.88 12.50
N PRO A 137 -1.88 -24.90 13.10
CA PRO A 137 -2.61 -26.07 13.60
C PRO A 137 -3.66 -25.71 14.67
N ALA A 138 -4.67 -26.55 14.80
CA ALA A 138 -5.73 -26.48 15.81
C ALA A 138 -5.67 -27.67 16.78
#